data_AF-A0A1H8S7T9-F1
#
_entry.id   AF-A0A1H8S7T9-F1
#
_cell.length_a   1.000
_cell.length_b   1.000
_cell.length_c   1.000
_cell.angle_alpha   90.00
_cell.angle_beta   90.00
_cell.angle_gamma   90.00
#
_symmetry.space_group_name_H-M   'P 1'
#
loop_
_entity.id
_entity.type
_entity.pdbx_description
1 polymer ?
#
loop_
_entity_poly.entity_id
_entity_poly.type
_entity_poly.pdbx_seq_one_letter_code
_entity_poly.pdbx_strand_id
1 'polypeptide(L)'
;MTKWHSDEPHQADPLLDRLKQRPQDESRVPSEQHIADIQRLAASERNPGRRRKRLWLGWSAAAAACLVLLIAFAYVYEIPGGIADWRYSRAAGYTGTVSIPIGKTPEDAVKKFRAYTSMVVVNREPIDGGMLLFIKRFYQQDGTDLEIEFVRKTWLGWKWVMGGMYGLGSPVNSREAFNYMSMPKFEGIHGPFPIVFGQLSNSSIKAVNITIGGPDAGSYPAKIVEFDEGQWLWFAVLPQTSAPTYGIEAHNSEGAIVASTTFDDPREMNSVPMKANTGVQVKPFILTDILKVVQDQQVKLVPYGITGHPQLLDHVTPQVFAVEAESQTDQSDPEFVHIYVFPSREARVKGVQQFNDTMKVAQFMTVFPFVYEKGNALLIYWAKSKDNPLMRQVIDAAMNEL
;
A
#
# COMPACT_ATOMS: atom_id res chain seq x y z
N MET A 1 -77.04 -37.62 -29.65
CA MET A 1 -77.94 -38.79 -29.68
C MET A 1 -77.06 -40.04 -29.57
N THR A 2 -76.80 -40.48 -28.35
CA THR A 2 -75.92 -41.61 -28.09
C THR A 2 -76.59 -42.48 -27.03
N LYS A 3 -76.92 -43.70 -27.45
CA LYS A 3 -77.75 -44.68 -26.78
C LYS A 3 -77.08 -45.14 -25.48
N TRP A 4 -77.85 -45.06 -24.39
CA TRP A 4 -77.55 -45.74 -23.14
C TRP A 4 -77.64 -47.25 -23.37
N HIS A 5 -76.54 -47.94 -23.08
CA HIS A 5 -76.47 -49.38 -23.12
C HIS A 5 -76.87 -49.93 -21.75
N SER A 6 -77.62 -51.02 -21.83
CA SER A 6 -78.41 -51.71 -20.81
C SER A 6 -77.64 -52.16 -19.57
N ASP A 7 -78.38 -52.15 -18.47
CA ASP A 7 -78.06 -52.74 -17.18
C ASP A 7 -77.63 -54.22 -17.30
N GLU A 8 -76.36 -54.49 -17.00
CA GLU A 8 -75.91 -55.82 -16.62
C GLU A 8 -76.19 -56.01 -15.12
N PRO A 9 -76.82 -57.13 -14.70
CA PRO A 9 -77.00 -57.43 -13.29
C PRO A 9 -75.64 -57.65 -12.63
N HIS A 10 -75.29 -56.77 -11.68
CA HIS A 10 -74.09 -56.90 -10.85
C HIS A 10 -74.01 -58.31 -10.26
N GLN A 11 -73.05 -59.08 -10.76
CA GLN A 11 -72.71 -60.40 -10.28
C GLN A 11 -72.34 -60.28 -8.79
N ALA A 12 -73.15 -60.92 -7.94
CA ALA A 12 -72.96 -60.89 -6.49
C ALA A 12 -71.53 -61.29 -6.15
N ASP A 13 -70.83 -60.42 -5.42
CA ASP A 13 -69.44 -60.64 -5.04
C ASP A 13 -69.37 -61.91 -4.17
N PRO A 14 -68.70 -62.98 -4.63
CA PRO A 14 -68.60 -64.24 -3.89
C PRO A 14 -67.88 -64.08 -2.54
N LEU A 15 -67.21 -62.96 -2.28
CA LEU A 15 -66.68 -62.63 -0.96
C LEU A 15 -67.77 -62.27 0.05
N LEU A 16 -68.84 -61.61 -0.37
CA LEU A 16 -69.93 -61.19 0.50
C LEU A 16 -70.77 -62.39 1.00
N ASP A 17 -70.97 -63.40 0.15
CA ASP A 17 -71.67 -64.62 0.56
C ASP A 17 -70.81 -65.52 1.46
N ARG A 18 -69.47 -65.51 1.30
CA ARG A 18 -68.56 -66.17 2.26
C ARG A 18 -68.53 -65.51 3.64
N LEU A 19 -68.77 -64.21 3.72
CA LEU A 19 -68.82 -63.49 5.00
C LEU A 19 -70.13 -63.77 5.77
N LYS A 20 -71.24 -64.07 5.08
CA LYS A 20 -72.52 -64.43 5.72
C LYS A 20 -72.56 -65.83 6.32
N GLN A 21 -71.67 -66.74 5.91
CA GLN A 21 -71.59 -68.11 6.45
C GLN A 21 -70.65 -68.25 7.65
N ARG A 22 -70.11 -67.16 8.22
CA ARG A 22 -69.32 -67.28 9.45
C ARG A 22 -70.24 -67.56 10.64
N PRO A 23 -69.97 -68.61 11.43
CA PRO A 23 -70.69 -68.87 12.67
C PRO A 23 -70.51 -67.66 13.59
N GLN A 24 -71.63 -67.08 14.03
CA GLN A 24 -71.66 -65.84 14.80
C GLN A 24 -71.42 -66.04 16.30
N ASP A 25 -71.06 -67.27 16.73
CA ASP A 25 -70.96 -67.62 18.14
C ASP A 25 -69.76 -68.51 18.42
N GLU A 26 -68.58 -67.97 18.16
CA GLU A 26 -67.41 -68.29 18.97
C GLU A 26 -66.73 -66.97 19.27
N SER A 27 -66.99 -66.47 20.47
CA SER A 27 -66.10 -65.52 21.15
C SER A 27 -64.71 -66.16 21.19
N ARG A 28 -63.95 -65.98 20.11
CA ARG A 28 -62.51 -66.23 20.05
C ARG A 28 -61.86 -65.15 20.89
N VAL A 29 -62.03 -65.26 22.20
CA VAL A 29 -61.04 -64.75 23.13
C VAL A 29 -59.78 -65.50 22.71
N PRO A 30 -58.76 -64.82 22.16
CA PRO A 30 -57.54 -65.50 21.81
C PRO A 30 -57.04 -66.17 23.09
N SER A 31 -56.57 -67.41 23.00
CA SER A 31 -56.03 -68.10 24.18
C SER A 31 -55.02 -67.19 24.87
N GLU A 32 -54.88 -67.26 26.18
CA GLU A 32 -53.93 -66.42 26.91
C GLU A 32 -52.51 -66.50 26.31
N GLN A 33 -52.14 -67.67 25.76
CA GLN A 33 -50.92 -67.84 24.97
C GLN A 33 -50.88 -67.00 23.69
N HIS A 34 -51.97 -66.94 22.93
CA HIS A 34 -52.06 -66.13 21.72
C HIS A 34 -52.05 -64.62 22.04
N ILE A 35 -52.70 -64.20 23.14
CA ILE A 35 -52.61 -62.81 23.62
C ILE A 35 -51.18 -62.50 24.07
N ALA A 36 -50.55 -63.41 24.82
CA ALA A 36 -49.16 -63.26 25.27
C ALA A 36 -48.19 -63.20 24.09
N ASP A 37 -48.38 -64.01 23.05
CA ASP A 37 -47.54 -64.01 21.86
C ASP A 37 -47.71 -62.73 21.03
N ILE A 38 -48.95 -62.22 20.86
CA ILE A 38 -49.19 -60.91 20.23
C ILE A 38 -48.56 -59.79 21.05
N GLN A 39 -48.70 -59.81 22.39
CA GLN A 39 -48.07 -58.80 23.26
C GLN A 39 -46.55 -58.89 23.22
N ARG A 40 -45.96 -60.08 23.12
CA ARG A 40 -44.52 -60.31 23.02
C ARG A 40 -43.98 -59.86 21.67
N LEU A 41 -44.70 -60.12 20.57
CA LEU A 41 -44.39 -59.61 19.24
C LEU A 41 -44.49 -58.07 19.20
N ALA A 42 -45.58 -57.50 19.71
CA ALA A 42 -45.77 -56.05 19.79
C ALA A 42 -44.73 -55.34 20.69
N ALA A 43 -44.30 -55.99 21.78
CA ALA A 43 -43.22 -55.51 22.65
C ALA A 43 -41.84 -55.64 21.96
N SER A 44 -41.62 -56.67 21.14
CA SER A 44 -40.38 -56.87 20.40
C SER A 44 -40.22 -55.91 19.20
N GLU A 45 -41.32 -55.48 18.58
CA GLU A 45 -41.33 -54.51 17.48
C GLU A 45 -41.16 -53.06 17.93
N ARG A 46 -41.54 -52.75 19.18
CA ARG A 46 -41.24 -51.48 19.84
C ARG A 46 -39.81 -51.49 20.39
N ASN A 47 -38.83 -51.64 19.51
CA ASN A 47 -37.45 -51.34 19.86
C ASN A 47 -37.16 -49.86 19.45
N PRO A 48 -37.46 -48.86 20.31
CA PRO A 48 -37.27 -47.44 20.00
C PRO A 48 -35.81 -47.14 19.62
N GLY A 49 -34.88 -47.98 20.07
CA GLY A 49 -33.47 -47.91 19.68
C GLY A 49 -33.22 -48.09 18.18
N ARG A 50 -33.96 -48.96 17.47
CA ARG A 50 -33.73 -49.19 16.03
C ARG A 50 -34.25 -48.05 15.15
N ARG A 51 -35.44 -47.51 15.44
CA ARG A 51 -35.98 -46.32 14.73
C ARG A 51 -35.14 -45.08 15.03
N ARG A 52 -34.75 -44.86 16.28
CA ARG A 52 -33.87 -43.75 16.68
C ARG A 52 -32.49 -43.83 16.04
N LYS A 53 -31.90 -45.03 15.94
CA LYS A 53 -30.62 -45.25 15.23
C LYS A 53 -30.72 -44.98 13.73
N ARG A 54 -31.80 -45.42 13.06
CA ARG A 54 -32.02 -45.15 11.63
C ARG A 54 -32.22 -43.66 11.35
N LEU A 55 -33.00 -42.97 12.18
CA LEU A 55 -33.18 -41.53 12.08
C LEU A 55 -31.86 -40.79 12.32
N TRP A 56 -31.10 -41.18 13.35
CA TRP A 56 -29.79 -40.57 13.64
C TRP A 56 -28.79 -40.76 12.49
N LEU A 57 -28.69 -41.98 11.94
CA LEU A 57 -27.87 -42.24 10.75
C LEU A 57 -28.31 -41.41 9.54
N GLY A 58 -29.62 -41.26 9.32
CA GLY A 58 -30.17 -40.40 8.27
C GLY A 58 -29.78 -38.93 8.43
N TRP A 59 -29.92 -38.38 9.65
CA TRP A 59 -29.51 -37.02 9.97
C TRP A 59 -28.00 -36.82 9.86
N SER A 60 -27.19 -37.79 10.29
CA SER A 60 -25.72 -37.75 10.13
C SER A 60 -25.32 -37.74 8.66
N ALA A 61 -25.94 -38.58 7.82
CA ALA A 61 -25.68 -38.59 6.39
C ALA A 61 -26.08 -37.27 5.72
N ALA A 62 -27.24 -36.72 6.08
CA ALA A 62 -27.69 -35.41 5.57
C ALA A 62 -26.75 -34.28 5.99
N ALA A 63 -26.30 -34.27 7.26
CA ALA A 63 -25.34 -33.28 7.75
C ALA A 63 -23.99 -33.39 7.04
N ALA A 64 -23.48 -34.61 6.82
CA ALA A 64 -22.24 -34.83 6.06
C ALA A 64 -22.38 -34.37 4.60
N ALA A 65 -23.49 -34.68 3.94
CA ALA A 65 -23.76 -34.21 2.58
C ALA A 65 -23.81 -32.68 2.50
N CYS A 66 -24.48 -32.04 3.46
CA CYS A 66 -24.53 -30.58 3.56
C CYS A 66 -23.13 -29.98 3.72
N LEU A 67 -22.30 -30.55 4.59
CA LEU A 67 -20.91 -30.11 4.77
C LEU A 67 -20.09 -30.24 3.48
N VAL A 68 -20.22 -31.36 2.77
CA VAL A 68 -19.54 -31.57 1.48
C VAL A 68 -19.98 -30.53 0.44
N LEU A 69 -21.28 -30.22 0.37
CA LEU A 69 -21.80 -29.18 -0.53
C LEU A 69 -21.29 -27.79 -0.17
N LEU A 70 -21.19 -27.46 1.12
CA LEU A 70 -20.62 -26.19 1.57
C LEU A 70 -19.13 -26.06 1.21
N ILE A 71 -18.36 -27.14 1.38
CA ILE A 71 -16.94 -27.18 0.98
C ILE A 71 -16.80 -27.04 -0.54
N ALA A 72 -17.61 -27.78 -1.31
CA ALA A 72 -17.62 -27.68 -2.76
C ALA A 72 -17.99 -26.28 -3.25
N PHE A 73 -18.98 -25.65 -2.61
CA PHE A 73 -19.37 -24.28 -2.91
C PHE A 73 -18.25 -23.28 -2.59
N ALA A 74 -17.63 -23.37 -1.41
CA ALA A 74 -16.49 -22.53 -1.03
C ALA A 74 -15.29 -22.72 -1.98
N TYR A 75 -15.11 -23.92 -2.53
CA TYR A 75 -14.08 -24.22 -3.52
C TYR A 75 -14.40 -23.55 -4.86
N VAL A 76 -15.59 -23.82 -5.42
CA VAL A 76 -16.05 -23.23 -6.69
C VAL A 76 -16.11 -21.70 -6.63
N TYR A 77 -16.34 -21.13 -5.45
CA TYR A 77 -16.34 -19.69 -5.24
C TYR A 77 -14.94 -19.08 -5.42
N GLU A 78 -13.89 -19.73 -4.90
CA GLU A 78 -12.54 -19.16 -4.81
C GLU A 78 -11.54 -19.63 -5.89
N ILE A 79 -11.81 -20.73 -6.60
CA ILE A 79 -10.91 -21.19 -7.69
C ILE A 79 -10.71 -20.12 -8.77
N PRO A 80 -9.58 -20.14 -9.51
CA PRO A 80 -9.41 -19.29 -10.68
C PRO A 80 -10.54 -19.49 -11.69
N GLY A 81 -11.20 -18.40 -12.07
CA GLY A 81 -12.38 -18.42 -12.95
C GLY A 81 -13.69 -18.78 -12.23
N GLY A 82 -13.65 -18.92 -10.90
CA GLY A 82 -14.80 -19.19 -10.05
C GLY A 82 -15.76 -18.01 -9.88
N ILE A 83 -16.70 -18.14 -8.94
CA ILE A 83 -17.77 -17.15 -8.75
C ILE A 83 -17.21 -15.78 -8.32
N ALA A 84 -16.21 -15.75 -7.44
CA ALA A 84 -15.57 -14.50 -7.01
C ALA A 84 -14.99 -13.73 -8.20
N ASP A 85 -14.36 -14.45 -9.13
CA ASP A 85 -13.72 -13.84 -10.29
C ASP A 85 -14.74 -13.38 -11.33
N TRP A 86 -15.84 -14.11 -11.48
CA TRP A 86 -16.95 -13.67 -12.30
C TRP A 86 -17.55 -12.37 -11.75
N ARG A 87 -17.77 -12.27 -10.43
CA ARG A 87 -18.28 -11.04 -9.78
C ARG A 87 -17.32 -9.87 -9.98
N TYR A 88 -16.04 -10.08 -9.72
CA TYR A 88 -15.00 -9.09 -10.00
C TYR A 88 -15.04 -8.66 -11.47
N SER A 89 -15.16 -9.61 -12.39
CA SER A 89 -15.15 -9.32 -13.82
C SER A 89 -16.31 -8.44 -14.24
N ARG A 90 -17.50 -8.67 -13.67
CA ARG A 90 -18.68 -7.81 -13.91
C ARG A 90 -18.51 -6.43 -13.30
N ALA A 91 -17.99 -6.35 -12.07
CA ALA A 91 -17.72 -5.07 -11.41
C ALA A 91 -16.67 -4.23 -12.16
N ALA A 92 -15.65 -4.87 -12.73
CA ALA A 92 -14.60 -4.23 -13.51
C ALA A 92 -14.98 -3.96 -14.98
N GLY A 93 -16.17 -4.38 -15.42
CA GLY A 93 -16.66 -4.15 -16.79
C GLY A 93 -16.11 -5.10 -17.86
N TYR A 94 -15.55 -6.25 -17.48
CA TYR A 94 -15.10 -7.27 -18.42
C TYR A 94 -16.28 -8.08 -18.98
N THR A 95 -16.20 -8.43 -20.27
CA THR A 95 -17.21 -9.26 -20.95
C THR A 95 -17.11 -10.74 -20.57
N GLY A 96 -15.90 -11.24 -20.34
CA GLY A 96 -15.61 -12.60 -19.88
C GLY A 96 -15.37 -12.72 -18.37
N THR A 97 -14.92 -13.89 -17.93
CA THR A 97 -14.46 -14.13 -16.56
C THR A 97 -12.94 -14.18 -16.54
N VAL A 98 -12.32 -13.24 -15.84
CA VAL A 98 -10.87 -13.27 -15.57
C VAL A 98 -10.57 -14.47 -14.67
N SER A 99 -9.53 -15.25 -14.95
CA SER A 99 -9.10 -16.33 -14.06
C SER A 99 -8.01 -15.83 -13.12
N ILE A 100 -8.39 -15.33 -11.95
CA ILE A 100 -7.44 -14.74 -11.00
C ILE A 100 -6.68 -15.88 -10.30
N PRO A 101 -5.34 -15.96 -10.44
CA PRO A 101 -4.56 -17.05 -9.89
C PRO A 101 -4.44 -16.97 -8.37
N ILE A 102 -4.22 -18.13 -7.73
CA ILE A 102 -4.01 -18.24 -6.29
C ILE A 102 -2.51 -18.29 -5.99
N GLY A 103 -2.05 -17.37 -5.14
CA GLY A 103 -0.70 -17.28 -4.62
C GLY A 103 -0.51 -18.04 -3.30
N LYS A 104 0.72 -18.49 -3.04
CA LYS A 104 1.12 -19.06 -1.74
C LYS A 104 1.38 -17.98 -0.68
N THR A 105 1.83 -16.81 -1.13
CA THR A 105 2.03 -15.60 -0.32
C THR A 105 1.29 -14.42 -0.95
N PRO A 106 1.11 -13.30 -0.23
CA PRO A 106 0.58 -12.06 -0.81
C PRO A 106 1.30 -11.66 -2.10
N GLU A 107 2.63 -11.72 -2.07
CA GLU A 107 3.52 -11.36 -3.17
C GLU A 107 3.37 -12.30 -4.37
N ASP A 108 3.30 -13.59 -4.11
CA ASP A 108 3.10 -14.60 -5.16
C ASP A 108 1.75 -14.40 -5.87
N ALA A 109 0.71 -13.97 -5.14
CA ALA A 109 -0.59 -13.66 -5.74
C ALA A 109 -0.50 -12.49 -6.73
N VAL A 110 0.16 -11.38 -6.33
CA VAL A 110 0.39 -10.24 -7.22
C VAL A 110 1.24 -10.64 -8.42
N LYS A 111 2.38 -11.31 -8.20
CA LYS A 111 3.29 -11.74 -9.28
C LYS A 111 2.58 -12.58 -10.33
N LYS A 112 1.76 -13.55 -9.91
CA LYS A 112 0.99 -14.39 -10.83
C LYS A 112 -0.06 -13.60 -11.58
N PHE A 113 -0.78 -12.70 -10.90
CA PHE A 113 -1.84 -11.91 -11.54
C PHE A 113 -1.28 -10.89 -12.54
N ARG A 114 -0.22 -10.17 -12.17
CA ARG A 114 0.44 -9.16 -13.01
C ARG A 114 1.43 -9.74 -14.02
N ALA A 115 1.69 -11.04 -13.96
CA ALA A 115 2.75 -11.73 -14.71
C ALA A 115 4.15 -11.10 -14.49
N TYR A 116 4.43 -10.63 -13.26
CA TYR A 116 5.74 -10.09 -12.90
C TYR A 116 6.77 -11.20 -12.68
N THR A 117 7.95 -11.05 -13.28
CA THR A 117 9.11 -11.92 -13.04
C THR A 117 9.78 -11.59 -11.70
N SER A 118 9.81 -10.31 -11.32
CA SER A 118 10.30 -9.79 -10.04
C SER A 118 9.47 -8.58 -9.62
N MET A 119 9.50 -8.25 -8.32
CA MET A 119 8.93 -7.00 -7.79
C MET A 119 9.64 -6.62 -6.49
N VAL A 120 9.74 -5.31 -6.20
CA VAL A 120 10.28 -4.79 -4.94
C VAL A 120 9.12 -4.30 -4.09
N VAL A 121 8.79 -5.09 -3.06
CA VAL A 121 7.80 -4.68 -2.06
C VAL A 121 8.51 -3.81 -1.04
N VAL A 122 8.15 -2.52 -1.00
CA VAL A 122 8.73 -1.53 -0.10
C VAL A 122 7.99 -1.45 1.24
N ASN A 123 6.70 -1.81 1.28
CA ASN A 123 5.94 -1.91 2.53
C ASN A 123 4.81 -2.95 2.46
N ARG A 124 4.42 -3.48 3.62
CA ARG A 124 3.33 -4.44 3.81
C ARG A 124 2.43 -3.98 4.93
N GLU A 125 1.14 -3.81 4.68
CA GLU A 125 0.15 -3.50 5.71
C GLU A 125 -0.92 -4.59 5.81
N PRO A 126 -1.01 -5.35 6.92
CA PRO A 126 -2.10 -6.28 7.13
C PRO A 126 -3.40 -5.52 7.37
N ILE A 127 -4.45 -5.79 6.58
CA ILE A 127 -5.72 -5.07 6.67
C ILE A 127 -6.90 -5.89 6.14
N ASP A 128 -8.04 -5.84 6.84
CA ASP A 128 -9.32 -6.44 6.44
C ASP A 128 -9.21 -7.92 5.98
N GLY A 129 -8.48 -8.73 6.74
CA GLY A 129 -8.23 -10.15 6.40
C GLY A 129 -7.35 -10.36 5.16
N GLY A 130 -6.70 -9.31 4.68
CA GLY A 130 -5.80 -9.29 3.54
C GLY A 130 -4.46 -8.60 3.85
N MET A 131 -3.78 -8.22 2.79
CA MET A 131 -2.50 -7.52 2.81
C MET A 131 -2.51 -6.43 1.74
N LEU A 132 -2.14 -5.22 2.12
CA LEU A 132 -1.83 -4.13 1.22
C LEU A 132 -0.32 -4.14 0.97
N LEU A 133 0.07 -4.25 -0.29
CA LEU A 133 1.46 -4.29 -0.72
C LEU A 133 1.78 -3.00 -1.45
N PHE A 134 2.83 -2.31 -1.00
CA PHE A 134 3.38 -1.15 -1.69
C PHE A 134 4.60 -1.60 -2.48
N ILE A 135 4.63 -1.29 -3.77
CA ILE A 135 5.61 -1.79 -4.73
C ILE A 135 6.25 -0.61 -5.46
N LYS A 136 7.59 -0.61 -5.56
CA LYS A 136 8.37 0.31 -6.41
C LYS A 136 8.82 -0.43 -7.68
N ARG A 137 8.71 0.21 -8.84
CA ARG A 137 9.14 -0.37 -10.13
C ARG A 137 10.67 -0.26 -10.32
N PHE A 138 11.26 -1.23 -11.00
CA PHE A 138 12.73 -1.36 -11.18
C PHE A 138 13.38 -0.32 -12.12
N TYR A 139 12.60 0.39 -12.93
CA TYR A 139 13.13 1.04 -14.15
C TYR A 139 13.37 2.55 -14.03
N GLN A 140 13.08 3.19 -12.89
CA GLN A 140 13.31 4.62 -12.70
C GLN A 140 13.91 4.88 -11.32
N GLN A 141 15.17 5.31 -11.28
CA GLN A 141 15.83 5.71 -10.02
C GLN A 141 15.25 7.02 -9.46
N ASP A 142 14.66 7.88 -10.31
CA ASP A 142 14.25 9.24 -9.94
C ASP A 142 12.74 9.52 -10.13
N GLY A 143 11.90 8.47 -10.14
CA GLY A 143 10.46 8.54 -10.43
C GLY A 143 9.54 8.24 -9.23
N THR A 144 8.34 8.82 -9.25
CA THR A 144 7.29 8.56 -8.25
C THR A 144 6.41 7.38 -8.69
N ASP A 145 7.04 6.25 -8.99
CA ASP A 145 6.36 5.03 -9.43
C ASP A 145 5.90 4.22 -8.23
N LEU A 146 4.77 4.60 -7.60
CA LEU A 146 4.15 3.81 -6.54
C LEU A 146 3.02 2.94 -7.11
N GLU A 147 3.11 1.65 -6.84
CA GLU A 147 2.03 0.71 -7.06
C GLU A 147 1.54 0.20 -5.71
N ILE A 148 0.22 0.10 -5.56
CA ILE A 148 -0.44 -0.45 -4.39
C ILE A 148 -1.31 -1.62 -4.83
N GLU A 149 -1.23 -2.71 -4.09
CA GLU A 149 -1.94 -3.96 -4.40
C GLU A 149 -2.61 -4.51 -3.15
N PHE A 150 -3.92 -4.71 -3.20
CA PHE A 150 -4.65 -5.41 -2.16
C PHE A 150 -4.87 -6.86 -2.55
N VAL A 151 -4.42 -7.76 -1.67
CA VAL A 151 -4.62 -9.20 -1.80
C VAL A 151 -5.31 -9.74 -0.57
N ARG A 152 -6.31 -10.61 -0.77
CA ARG A 152 -7.12 -11.18 0.31
C ARG A 152 -6.62 -12.57 0.67
N LYS A 153 -6.61 -12.90 1.97
CA LYS A 153 -6.41 -14.28 2.40
C LYS A 153 -7.68 -15.09 2.16
N THR A 154 -7.53 -16.24 1.51
CA THR A 154 -8.57 -17.25 1.33
C THR A 154 -8.11 -18.55 1.99
N TRP A 155 -9.01 -19.51 2.12
CA TRP A 155 -8.67 -20.85 2.60
C TRP A 155 -7.80 -21.65 1.61
N LEU A 156 -7.81 -21.30 0.31
CA LEU A 156 -7.00 -21.93 -0.74
C LEU A 156 -5.61 -21.28 -0.91
N GLY A 157 -5.41 -20.07 -0.37
CA GLY A 157 -4.19 -19.28 -0.56
C GLY A 157 -4.46 -17.79 -0.53
N TRP A 158 -3.65 -17.00 -1.23
CA TRP A 158 -3.81 -15.56 -1.37
C TRP A 158 -4.35 -15.24 -2.75
N LYS A 159 -5.32 -14.33 -2.84
CA LYS A 159 -5.95 -13.97 -4.10
C LYS A 159 -5.89 -12.46 -4.31
N TRP A 160 -5.48 -12.05 -5.50
CA TRP A 160 -5.49 -10.65 -5.88
C TRP A 160 -6.93 -10.13 -5.97
N VAL A 161 -7.16 -8.90 -5.51
CA VAL A 161 -8.50 -8.29 -5.50
C VAL A 161 -8.51 -7.03 -6.34
N MET A 162 -7.61 -6.09 -6.05
CA MET A 162 -7.60 -4.79 -6.70
C MET A 162 -6.27 -4.09 -6.44
N GLY A 163 -5.86 -3.25 -7.40
CA GLY A 163 -4.65 -2.46 -7.30
C GLY A 163 -4.74 -1.17 -8.10
N GLY A 164 -3.83 -0.26 -7.79
CA GLY A 164 -3.65 1.01 -8.47
C GLY A 164 -2.16 1.28 -8.65
N MET A 165 -1.78 1.85 -9.78
CA MET A 165 -0.45 2.40 -9.97
C MET A 165 -0.57 3.80 -10.52
N TYR A 166 0.37 4.64 -10.11
CA TYR A 166 0.65 5.88 -10.80
C TYR A 166 2.17 6.01 -10.98
N GLY A 167 2.55 6.73 -12.03
CA GLY A 167 3.91 7.15 -12.26
C GLY A 167 3.87 8.60 -12.70
N LEU A 168 4.25 9.51 -11.81
CA LEU A 168 4.49 10.90 -12.20
C LEU A 168 5.98 10.99 -12.50
N GLY A 169 6.30 11.55 -13.68
CA GLY A 169 7.70 11.81 -14.07
C GLY A 169 8.42 12.65 -13.01
N SER A 170 9.74 12.64 -13.03
CA SER A 170 10.55 13.36 -12.04
C SER A 170 10.03 14.78 -11.83
N PRO A 171 9.89 15.25 -10.58
CA PRO A 171 9.27 16.52 -10.29
C PRO A 171 10.00 17.63 -11.04
N VAL A 172 9.31 18.23 -12.02
CA VAL A 172 9.83 19.35 -12.82
C VAL A 172 10.14 20.55 -11.92
N ASN A 173 9.51 20.60 -10.74
CA ASN A 173 9.69 21.62 -9.72
C ASN A 173 10.19 21.00 -8.41
N SER A 174 11.30 21.50 -7.87
CA SER A 174 11.89 21.16 -6.55
C SER A 174 11.01 21.46 -5.33
N ARG A 175 9.72 21.74 -5.54
CA ARG A 175 8.75 22.17 -4.52
C ARG A 175 7.59 21.19 -4.31
N GLU A 176 7.65 19.99 -4.88
CA GLU A 176 6.66 18.96 -4.59
C GLU A 176 6.64 18.66 -3.08
N ALA A 177 5.45 18.73 -2.48
CA ALA A 177 5.21 18.34 -1.09
C ALA A 177 4.95 16.84 -1.01
N PHE A 178 3.96 16.41 -1.78
CA PHE A 178 3.53 15.02 -1.90
C PHE A 178 2.83 14.80 -3.24
N ASN A 179 2.79 13.55 -3.66
CA ASN A 179 1.85 13.08 -4.67
C ASN A 179 0.79 12.18 -4.05
N TYR A 180 -0.29 11.96 -4.77
CA TYR A 180 -1.36 11.07 -4.34
C TYR A 180 -2.04 10.38 -5.52
N MET A 181 -2.68 9.27 -5.19
CA MET A 181 -3.71 8.62 -6.00
C MET A 181 -4.84 8.20 -5.06
N SER A 182 -6.08 8.39 -5.52
CA SER A 182 -7.26 7.84 -4.88
C SER A 182 -7.68 6.52 -5.54
N MET A 183 -7.90 5.49 -4.72
CA MET A 183 -8.52 4.23 -5.11
C MET A 183 -9.95 4.19 -4.60
N PRO A 184 -10.95 4.24 -5.50
CA PRO A 184 -12.34 4.29 -5.10
C PRO A 184 -12.82 2.91 -4.63
N LYS A 185 -13.93 2.92 -3.90
CA LYS A 185 -14.75 1.73 -3.72
C LYS A 185 -15.52 1.43 -5.01
N PHE A 186 -15.49 0.16 -5.44
CA PHE A 186 -16.30 -0.33 -6.55
C PHE A 186 -17.40 -1.25 -6.05
N GLU A 187 -18.61 -1.08 -6.59
CA GLU A 187 -19.70 -2.02 -6.31
C GLU A 187 -19.30 -3.43 -6.77
N GLY A 188 -19.49 -4.42 -5.91
CA GLY A 188 -19.12 -5.81 -6.19
C GLY A 188 -17.66 -6.17 -5.94
N ILE A 189 -16.78 -5.20 -5.67
CA ILE A 189 -15.40 -5.44 -5.22
C ILE A 189 -15.34 -5.17 -3.71
N HIS A 190 -14.91 -6.19 -2.96
CA HIS A 190 -14.84 -6.13 -1.50
C HIS A 190 -13.39 -5.93 -1.05
N GLY A 191 -13.17 -5.05 -0.09
CA GLY A 191 -11.87 -4.79 0.52
C GLY A 191 -11.85 -3.46 1.27
N PRO A 192 -10.65 -3.01 1.69
CA PRO A 192 -10.46 -1.80 2.49
C PRO A 192 -10.53 -0.52 1.64
N PHE A 193 -11.53 -0.40 0.77
CA PHE A 193 -11.70 0.76 -0.11
C PHE A 193 -12.80 1.72 0.41
N PRO A 194 -12.63 3.04 0.24
CA PRO A 194 -11.58 3.71 -0.54
C PRO A 194 -10.25 3.88 0.19
N ILE A 195 -9.16 3.99 -0.57
CA ILE A 195 -7.80 4.27 -0.07
C ILE A 195 -7.24 5.48 -0.80
N VAL A 196 -6.68 6.43 -0.06
CA VAL A 196 -5.85 7.50 -0.64
C VAL A 196 -4.42 7.25 -0.21
N PHE A 197 -3.48 7.29 -1.15
CA PHE A 197 -2.08 6.95 -0.87
C PHE A 197 -1.14 7.75 -1.76
N GLY A 198 0.11 7.87 -1.34
CA GLY A 198 1.13 8.50 -2.15
C GLY A 198 2.52 8.49 -1.53
N GLN A 199 3.41 9.34 -2.05
CA GLN A 199 4.77 9.56 -1.55
C GLN A 199 4.93 11.00 -1.06
N LEU A 200 5.76 11.17 -0.04
CA LEU A 200 6.20 12.49 0.41
C LEU A 200 7.53 12.82 -0.29
N SER A 201 7.60 14.00 -0.86
CA SER A 201 8.81 14.53 -1.49
C SER A 201 9.55 15.51 -0.56
N ASN A 202 8.98 15.81 0.61
CA ASN A 202 9.53 16.77 1.57
C ASN A 202 9.54 16.24 3.01
N SER A 203 10.73 16.24 3.63
CA SER A 203 10.97 15.73 4.99
C SER A 203 10.39 16.58 6.13
N SER A 204 10.04 17.84 5.85
CA SER A 204 9.39 18.73 6.82
C SER A 204 7.96 18.31 7.14
N ILE A 205 7.32 17.52 6.27
CA ILE A 205 5.97 17.01 6.48
C ILE A 205 6.00 15.92 7.56
N LYS A 206 5.23 16.12 8.63
CA LYS A 206 5.14 15.20 9.77
C LYS A 206 3.76 14.56 9.93
N ALA A 207 2.74 15.11 9.29
CA ALA A 207 1.41 14.52 9.27
C ALA A 207 0.73 14.79 7.93
N VAL A 208 -0.13 13.85 7.51
CA VAL A 208 -1.06 14.03 6.39
C VAL A 208 -2.45 13.67 6.88
N ASN A 209 -3.43 14.54 6.64
CA ASN A 209 -4.83 14.34 7.02
C ASN A 209 -5.70 14.35 5.78
N ILE A 210 -6.68 13.46 5.73
CA ILE A 210 -7.64 13.35 4.64
C ILE A 210 -9.01 13.75 5.18
N THR A 211 -9.61 14.78 4.59
CA THR A 211 -10.99 15.16 4.86
C THR A 211 -11.92 14.52 3.84
N ILE A 212 -13.08 14.05 4.29
CA ILE A 212 -14.07 13.38 3.44
C ILE A 212 -15.47 13.96 3.66
N GLY A 213 -16.29 13.91 2.62
CA GLY A 213 -17.73 14.08 2.72
C GLY A 213 -18.47 12.76 3.01
N GLY A 214 -19.80 12.85 3.10
CA GLY A 214 -20.70 11.71 3.30
C GLY A 214 -21.20 11.53 4.73
N PRO A 215 -21.86 10.40 5.04
CA PRO A 215 -22.42 10.12 6.37
C PRO A 215 -21.37 10.09 7.49
N ASP A 216 -20.17 9.61 7.19
CA ASP A 216 -19.03 9.57 8.11
C ASP A 216 -18.04 10.71 7.79
N ALA A 217 -18.55 11.90 7.44
CA ALA A 217 -17.71 13.06 7.16
C ALA A 217 -16.79 13.39 8.34
N GLY A 218 -15.53 13.71 8.06
CA GLY A 218 -14.53 13.95 9.08
C GLY A 218 -13.11 14.06 8.53
N SER A 219 -12.15 14.16 9.44
CA SER A 219 -10.71 14.18 9.15
C SER A 219 -10.07 12.89 9.63
N TYR A 220 -9.32 12.24 8.74
CA TYR A 220 -8.71 10.93 8.95
C TYR A 220 -7.19 11.05 8.80
N PRO A 221 -6.41 10.71 9.83
CA PRO A 221 -4.96 10.76 9.72
C PRO A 221 -4.45 9.66 8.79
N ALA A 222 -3.50 10.00 7.92
CA ALA A 222 -2.75 9.03 7.15
C ALA A 222 -1.65 8.38 8.00
N LYS A 223 -1.36 7.12 7.70
CA LYS A 223 -0.15 6.46 8.16
C LYS A 223 1.00 6.88 7.24
N ILE A 224 2.10 7.33 7.83
CA ILE A 224 3.36 7.63 7.12
C ILE A 224 4.36 6.53 7.45
N VAL A 225 5.03 5.99 6.43
CA VAL A 225 6.00 4.90 6.57
C VAL A 225 7.25 5.25 5.78
N GLU A 226 8.40 5.22 6.45
CA GLU A 226 9.71 5.26 5.79
C GLU A 226 10.01 3.89 5.21
N PHE A 227 10.36 3.84 3.93
CA PHE A 227 10.65 2.58 3.24
C PHE A 227 12.05 2.52 2.62
N ASP A 228 12.70 3.68 2.49
CA ASP A 228 14.12 3.83 2.16
C ASP A 228 14.62 5.15 2.78
N GLU A 229 15.93 5.38 2.81
CA GLU A 229 16.53 6.51 3.50
C GLU A 229 16.00 7.85 2.95
N GLY A 230 15.19 8.55 3.76
CA GLY A 230 14.56 9.81 3.35
C GLY A 230 13.43 9.67 2.32
N GLN A 231 12.97 8.44 2.05
CA GLN A 231 11.79 8.18 1.22
C GLN A 231 10.64 7.69 2.08
N TRP A 232 9.54 8.45 2.05
CA TRP A 232 8.33 8.15 2.80
C TRP A 232 7.15 7.93 1.88
N LEU A 233 6.39 6.88 2.15
CA LEU A 233 5.05 6.71 1.62
C LEU A 233 4.03 7.10 2.69
N TRP A 234 2.83 7.44 2.25
CA TRP A 234 1.71 7.70 3.13
C TRP A 234 0.44 7.09 2.57
N PHE A 235 -0.48 6.70 3.44
CA PHE A 235 -1.79 6.20 3.02
C PHE A 235 -2.85 6.34 4.12
N ALA A 236 -4.10 6.47 3.71
CA ALA A 236 -5.27 6.44 4.58
C ALA A 236 -6.33 5.52 3.99
N VAL A 237 -6.85 4.63 4.83
CA VAL A 237 -8.01 3.80 4.54
C VAL A 237 -9.23 4.53 5.08
N LEU A 238 -10.16 4.85 4.20
CA LEU A 238 -11.29 5.69 4.51
C LEU A 238 -12.55 4.85 4.76
N PRO A 239 -13.56 5.38 5.50
CA PRO A 239 -14.85 4.71 5.64
C PRO A 239 -15.48 4.33 4.30
N GLN A 240 -16.18 3.19 4.26
CA GLN A 240 -16.84 2.73 3.03
C GLN A 240 -17.98 3.63 2.53
N THR A 241 -18.42 4.56 3.37
CA THR A 241 -19.46 5.57 3.16
C THR A 241 -18.88 6.90 2.67
N SER A 242 -17.55 7.02 2.55
CA SER A 242 -16.87 8.22 2.08
C SER A 242 -17.38 8.64 0.72
N ALA A 243 -17.69 9.92 0.57
CA ALA A 243 -18.12 10.51 -0.69
C ALA A 243 -17.28 11.75 -1.01
N PRO A 244 -17.11 12.09 -2.31
CA PRO A 244 -16.61 13.38 -2.72
C PRO A 244 -17.38 14.54 -2.05
N THR A 245 -16.77 15.69 -1.77
CA THR A 245 -15.39 16.11 -2.05
C THR A 245 -14.37 15.55 -1.04
N TYR A 246 -13.18 15.19 -1.52
CA TYR A 246 -12.04 14.80 -0.69
C TYR A 246 -11.07 15.98 -0.52
N GLY A 247 -10.45 16.10 0.64
CA GLY A 247 -9.34 17.04 0.89
C GLY A 247 -8.12 16.31 1.44
N ILE A 248 -6.93 16.79 1.08
CA ILE A 248 -5.66 16.32 1.66
C ILE A 248 -4.93 17.53 2.21
N GLU A 249 -4.50 17.46 3.47
CA GLU A 249 -3.68 18.46 4.13
C GLU A 249 -2.39 17.82 4.64
N ALA A 250 -1.24 18.39 4.28
CA ALA A 250 0.05 18.02 4.83
C ALA A 250 0.48 19.07 5.87
N HIS A 251 0.97 18.63 7.02
CA HIS A 251 1.35 19.47 8.14
C HIS A 251 2.83 19.30 8.50
N ASN A 252 3.48 20.38 8.95
CA ASN A 252 4.82 20.32 9.52
C ASN A 252 4.80 19.92 11.01
N SER A 253 5.97 19.94 11.67
CA SER A 253 6.12 19.64 13.10
C SER A 253 5.39 20.61 14.03
N GLU A 254 5.06 21.82 13.57
CA GLU A 254 4.31 22.84 14.31
C GLU A 254 2.78 22.68 14.12
N GLY A 255 2.35 21.73 13.28
CA GLY A 255 0.96 21.53 12.90
C GLY A 255 0.45 22.47 11.80
N ALA A 256 1.30 23.35 11.26
CA ALA A 256 0.93 24.27 10.19
C ALA A 256 0.73 23.52 8.87
N ILE A 257 -0.34 23.85 8.13
CA ILE A 257 -0.62 23.29 6.80
C ILE A 257 0.43 23.83 5.81
N VAL A 258 1.22 22.94 5.23
CA VAL A 258 2.32 23.29 4.31
C VAL A 258 1.98 22.98 2.85
N ALA A 259 1.03 22.08 2.62
CA ALA A 259 0.46 21.79 1.32
C ALA A 259 -0.96 21.29 1.51
N SER A 260 -1.85 21.60 0.56
CA SER A 260 -3.18 20.99 0.54
C SER A 260 -3.78 21.00 -0.85
N THR A 261 -4.69 20.08 -1.08
CA THR A 261 -5.50 19.98 -2.30
C THR A 261 -6.90 19.48 -1.97
N THR A 262 -7.84 19.66 -2.89
CA THR A 262 -9.18 19.08 -2.83
C THR A 262 -9.53 18.50 -4.19
N PHE A 263 -10.24 17.38 -4.21
CA PHE A 263 -10.62 16.71 -5.44
C PHE A 263 -11.97 16.00 -5.32
N ASP A 264 -12.67 15.90 -6.45
CA ASP A 264 -13.98 15.23 -6.54
C ASP A 264 -13.91 13.89 -7.26
N ASP A 265 -12.97 13.71 -8.19
CA ASP A 265 -12.81 12.44 -8.90
C ASP A 265 -12.18 11.41 -7.95
N PRO A 266 -12.89 10.32 -7.60
CA PRO A 266 -12.38 9.35 -6.65
C PRO A 266 -11.29 8.44 -7.27
N ARG A 267 -10.86 8.69 -8.51
CA ARG A 267 -9.70 8.09 -9.17
C ARG A 267 -8.58 9.09 -9.46
N GLU A 268 -8.69 10.31 -8.93
CA GLU A 268 -7.71 11.36 -9.20
C GLU A 268 -6.31 10.93 -8.72
N MET A 269 -5.32 11.29 -9.54
CA MET A 269 -3.91 11.24 -9.17
C MET A 269 -3.26 12.56 -9.54
N ASN A 270 -2.46 13.12 -8.65
CA ASN A 270 -1.76 14.37 -8.91
C ASN A 270 -0.54 14.57 -7.99
N SER A 271 0.25 15.58 -8.30
CA SER A 271 1.32 16.10 -7.46
C SER A 271 0.87 17.43 -6.85
N VAL A 272 1.16 17.63 -5.56
CA VAL A 272 0.81 18.84 -4.82
C VAL A 272 2.09 19.57 -4.43
N PRO A 273 2.29 20.81 -4.89
CA PRO A 273 3.41 21.62 -4.45
C PRO A 273 3.18 22.18 -3.05
N MET A 274 4.26 22.58 -2.39
CA MET A 274 4.21 23.35 -1.14
C MET A 274 3.46 24.69 -1.38
N LYS A 275 2.51 25.05 -0.51
CA LYS A 275 1.69 26.28 -0.62
C LYS A 275 2.50 27.56 -0.34
N ALA A 276 3.43 27.49 0.62
CA ALA A 276 4.33 28.57 0.99
C ALA A 276 5.45 28.01 1.87
N ASN A 277 6.59 28.72 1.93
CA ASN A 277 7.77 28.40 2.74
C ASN A 277 7.48 28.40 4.25
N THR A 278 6.81 27.37 4.77
CA THR A 278 6.49 27.19 6.20
C THR A 278 7.68 26.68 7.02
N GLY A 279 8.81 27.33 6.82
CA GLY A 279 10.07 27.08 7.53
C GLY A 279 11.25 27.51 6.67
N VAL A 280 11.40 28.82 6.45
CA VAL A 280 12.49 29.48 5.71
C VAL A 280 13.10 28.60 4.62
N GLN A 281 12.46 28.48 3.45
CA GLN A 281 13.26 28.17 2.26
C GLN A 281 14.01 29.46 1.94
N VAL A 282 15.27 29.51 2.36
CA VAL A 282 16.26 30.27 1.63
C VAL A 282 16.19 29.69 0.21
N LYS A 283 15.87 30.52 -0.80
CA LYS A 283 15.99 30.15 -2.22
C LYS A 283 17.27 29.31 -2.33
N PRO A 284 17.23 28.06 -2.82
CA PRO A 284 18.43 27.25 -2.89
C PRO A 284 19.48 28.07 -3.61
N PHE A 285 20.61 28.27 -2.95
CA PHE A 285 21.71 29.00 -3.51
C PHE A 285 22.10 28.32 -4.81
N ILE A 286 22.30 29.13 -5.83
CA ILE A 286 22.96 28.71 -7.05
C ILE A 286 24.39 29.19 -7.00
N LEU A 287 25.29 28.50 -7.69
CA LEU A 287 26.72 28.81 -7.68
C LEU A 287 27.00 30.29 -7.97
N THR A 288 26.28 30.89 -8.91
CA THR A 288 26.44 32.31 -9.27
C THR A 288 26.12 33.26 -8.13
N ASP A 289 25.12 32.94 -7.29
CA ASP A 289 24.74 33.77 -6.15
C ASP A 289 25.84 33.72 -5.08
N ILE A 290 26.40 32.52 -4.82
CA ILE A 290 27.51 32.32 -3.88
C ILE A 290 28.77 33.04 -4.37
N LEU A 291 29.15 32.84 -5.63
CA LEU A 291 30.33 33.47 -6.22
C LEU A 291 30.24 34.98 -6.18
N LYS A 292 29.08 35.54 -6.51
CA LYS A 292 28.86 36.98 -6.47
C LYS A 292 29.10 37.53 -5.06
N VAL A 293 28.50 36.93 -4.03
CA VAL A 293 28.65 37.43 -2.66
C VAL A 293 30.11 37.33 -2.19
N VAL A 294 30.83 36.25 -2.54
CA VAL A 294 32.26 36.14 -2.20
C VAL A 294 33.11 37.18 -2.96
N GLN A 295 32.82 37.42 -4.23
CA GLN A 295 33.55 38.40 -5.06
C GLN A 295 33.25 39.86 -4.68
N ASP A 296 32.03 40.15 -4.24
CA ASP A 296 31.63 41.49 -3.75
C ASP A 296 32.41 41.88 -2.49
N GLN A 297 32.94 40.90 -1.74
CA GLN A 297 33.87 41.11 -0.62
C GLN A 297 35.34 41.29 -1.07
N GLN A 298 35.56 41.66 -2.35
CA GLN A 298 36.88 41.90 -2.95
C GLN A 298 37.81 40.66 -3.01
N VAL A 299 37.25 39.45 -2.95
CA VAL A 299 38.00 38.20 -3.16
C VAL A 299 37.94 37.82 -4.64
N LYS A 300 39.11 37.72 -5.29
CA LYS A 300 39.18 37.22 -6.65
C LYS A 300 39.31 35.70 -6.65
N LEU A 301 38.21 35.02 -6.97
CA LEU A 301 38.17 33.58 -7.19
C LEU A 301 38.42 33.28 -8.67
N VAL A 302 39.45 32.47 -8.96
CA VAL A 302 39.76 32.01 -10.32
C VAL A 302 39.41 30.53 -10.42
N PRO A 303 38.61 30.12 -11.42
CA PRO A 303 38.34 28.70 -11.66
C PRO A 303 39.65 27.94 -11.85
N TYR A 304 39.92 26.98 -10.97
CA TYR A 304 41.17 26.20 -11.02
C TYR A 304 40.99 24.88 -11.79
N GLY A 305 39.74 24.50 -12.06
CA GLY A 305 39.39 23.21 -12.66
C GLY A 305 39.52 22.06 -11.66
N ILE A 306 39.27 20.83 -12.14
CA ILE A 306 39.42 19.61 -11.35
C ILE A 306 40.90 19.24 -11.33
N THR A 307 41.64 19.66 -10.30
CA THR A 307 42.99 19.14 -10.05
C THR A 307 42.93 18.00 -9.05
N GLY A 308 43.33 16.80 -9.47
CA GLY A 308 43.25 15.57 -8.67
C GLY A 308 41.87 14.92 -8.67
N HIS A 309 41.49 14.30 -7.55
CA HIS A 309 40.18 13.67 -7.35
C HIS A 309 39.44 14.43 -6.25
N PRO A 310 38.63 15.46 -6.60
CA PRO A 310 37.88 16.20 -5.61
C PRO A 310 36.94 15.24 -4.87
N GLN A 311 36.81 15.44 -3.56
CA GLN A 311 35.95 14.62 -2.73
C GLN A 311 34.49 14.81 -3.17
N LEU A 312 33.83 13.73 -3.57
CA LEU A 312 32.38 13.76 -3.78
C LEU A 312 31.71 13.69 -2.41
N LEU A 313 30.72 14.56 -2.20
CA LEU A 313 29.90 14.58 -0.99
C LEU A 313 28.45 14.43 -1.41
N ASP A 314 27.78 13.38 -0.94
CA ASP A 314 26.40 13.02 -1.30
C ASP A 314 26.16 13.06 -2.82
N HIS A 315 27.09 12.45 -3.58
CA HIS A 315 27.11 12.43 -5.05
C HIS A 315 27.29 13.80 -5.73
N VAL A 316 27.56 14.87 -4.98
CA VAL A 316 27.84 16.21 -5.52
C VAL A 316 29.34 16.41 -5.67
N THR A 317 29.75 16.80 -6.89
CA THR A 317 31.12 17.23 -7.20
C THR A 317 31.28 18.72 -6.89
N PRO A 318 32.33 19.14 -6.17
CA PRO A 318 32.55 20.56 -5.90
C PRO A 318 33.01 21.31 -7.15
N GLN A 319 32.72 22.61 -7.15
CA GLN A 319 33.42 23.57 -8.01
C GLN A 319 34.62 24.12 -7.25
N VAL A 320 35.80 24.06 -7.87
CA VAL A 320 37.08 24.37 -7.22
C VAL A 320 37.64 25.67 -7.77
N PHE A 321 37.94 26.59 -6.86
CA PHE A 321 38.50 27.91 -7.16
C PHE A 321 39.81 28.10 -6.41
N ALA A 322 40.80 28.69 -7.07
CA ALA A 322 41.98 29.24 -6.42
C ALA A 322 41.68 30.67 -5.95
N VAL A 323 42.21 31.02 -4.78
CA VAL A 323 42.14 32.37 -4.23
C VAL A 323 43.32 33.18 -4.76
N GLU A 324 43.07 34.24 -5.53
CA GLU A 324 44.08 35.24 -5.87
C GLU A 324 44.08 36.37 -4.82
N ALA A 325 45.16 36.50 -4.06
CA ALA A 325 45.39 37.66 -3.20
C ALA A 325 46.40 38.60 -3.84
N GLU A 326 46.16 39.91 -3.83
CA GLU A 326 47.10 40.91 -4.38
C GLU A 326 48.50 40.86 -3.74
N SER A 327 48.61 40.28 -2.54
CA SER A 327 49.87 40.12 -1.80
C SER A 327 50.54 38.75 -1.97
N GLN A 328 50.01 37.83 -2.78
CA GLN A 328 50.63 36.52 -3.00
C GLN A 328 51.78 36.63 -4.02
N THR A 329 53.01 36.55 -3.52
CA THR A 329 54.23 36.57 -4.35
C THR A 329 54.56 35.22 -5.00
N ASP A 330 53.86 34.15 -4.62
CA ASP A 330 54.08 32.79 -5.12
C ASP A 330 52.75 32.15 -5.54
N GLN A 331 52.51 32.09 -6.86
CA GLN A 331 51.32 31.49 -7.46
C GLN A 331 51.41 29.96 -7.60
N SER A 332 52.53 29.34 -7.22
CA SER A 332 52.75 27.90 -7.41
C SER A 332 51.99 27.01 -6.41
N ASP A 333 51.45 27.60 -5.34
CA ASP A 333 50.71 26.90 -4.29
C ASP A 333 49.57 27.79 -3.78
N PRO A 334 48.44 27.89 -4.49
CA PRO A 334 47.33 28.74 -4.05
C PRO A 334 46.53 28.10 -2.90
N GLU A 335 45.80 28.92 -2.14
CA GLU A 335 44.73 28.42 -1.26
C GLU A 335 43.47 28.18 -2.09
N PHE A 336 42.65 27.21 -1.67
CA PHE A 336 41.51 26.75 -2.46
C PHE A 336 40.18 26.93 -1.76
N VAL A 337 39.15 27.17 -2.54
CA VAL A 337 37.75 27.14 -2.10
C VAL A 337 37.01 26.07 -2.90
N HIS A 338 36.43 25.11 -2.19
CA HIS A 338 35.53 24.12 -2.76
C HIS A 338 34.10 24.54 -2.46
N ILE A 339 33.29 24.73 -3.49
CA ILE A 339 31.87 25.09 -3.35
C ILE A 339 31.02 23.91 -3.81
N TYR A 340 30.21 23.37 -2.89
CA TYR A 340 29.19 22.37 -3.18
C TYR A 340 27.83 23.04 -3.11
N VAL A 341 27.03 22.82 -4.14
CA VAL A 341 25.63 23.24 -4.18
C VAL A 341 24.78 21.98 -4.22
N PHE A 342 24.16 21.65 -3.10
CA PHE A 342 23.37 20.44 -2.97
C PHE A 342 21.94 20.65 -3.48
N PRO A 343 21.22 19.57 -3.83
CA PRO A 343 19.79 19.64 -4.16
C PRO A 343 18.94 20.17 -3.00
N SER A 344 19.37 19.96 -1.75
CA SER A 344 18.68 20.42 -0.55
C SER A 344 19.62 20.68 0.64
N ARG A 345 19.08 21.27 1.71
CA ARG A 345 19.80 21.44 2.98
C ARG A 345 20.14 20.08 3.61
N GLU A 346 19.25 19.10 3.50
CA GLU A 346 19.42 17.76 4.06
C GLU A 346 20.58 17.05 3.36
N ALA A 347 20.64 17.10 2.02
CA ALA A 347 21.75 16.58 1.23
C ALA A 347 23.08 17.25 1.64
N ARG A 348 23.07 18.57 1.87
CA ARG A 348 24.23 19.29 2.41
C ARG A 348 24.64 18.79 3.79
N VAL A 349 23.70 18.58 4.72
CA VAL A 349 23.98 18.04 6.07
C VAL A 349 24.64 16.66 5.96
N LYS A 350 24.14 15.78 5.07
CA LYS A 350 24.79 14.47 4.79
C LYS A 350 26.20 14.64 4.24
N GLY A 351 26.38 15.54 3.27
CA GLY A 351 27.69 15.87 2.71
C GLY A 351 28.69 16.36 3.77
N VAL A 352 28.25 17.22 4.69
CA VAL A 352 29.08 17.68 5.82
C VAL A 352 29.47 16.53 6.75
N GLN A 353 28.56 15.60 7.02
CA GLN A 353 28.87 14.42 7.82
C GLN A 353 29.93 13.53 7.15
N GLN A 354 29.78 13.26 5.85
CA GLN A 354 30.77 12.51 5.06
C GLN A 354 32.14 13.21 5.04
N PHE A 355 32.14 14.53 4.91
CA PHE A 355 33.36 15.33 4.98
C PHE A 355 34.04 15.17 6.34
N ASN A 356 33.31 15.39 7.44
CA ASN A 356 33.83 15.29 8.80
C ASN A 356 34.38 13.88 9.10
N ASP A 357 33.70 12.83 8.67
CA ASP A 357 34.17 11.46 8.86
C ASP A 357 35.45 11.17 8.08
N THR A 358 35.58 11.74 6.88
CA THR A 358 36.83 11.67 6.10
C THR A 358 37.96 12.42 6.79
N MET A 359 37.69 13.61 7.33
CA MET A 359 38.69 14.42 8.03
C MET A 359 39.19 13.78 9.32
N LYS A 360 38.38 12.96 10.02
CA LYS A 360 38.83 12.19 11.20
C LYS A 360 39.95 11.20 10.87
N VAL A 361 39.95 10.65 9.65
CA VAL A 361 40.92 9.65 9.19
C VAL A 361 42.16 10.33 8.57
N ALA A 362 42.02 11.55 8.07
CA ALA A 362 43.10 12.33 7.47
C ALA A 362 44.06 12.89 8.54
N GLN A 363 45.04 12.09 8.98
CA GLN A 363 45.96 12.47 10.07
C GLN A 363 47.07 13.46 9.68
N PHE A 364 47.26 13.78 8.39
CA PHE A 364 48.38 14.61 7.92
C PHE A 364 48.00 15.51 6.73
N MET A 365 47.19 16.54 6.98
CA MET A 365 46.92 17.55 5.96
C MET A 365 47.85 18.76 6.14
N THR A 366 48.57 19.14 5.09
CA THR A 366 49.38 20.37 5.01
C THR A 366 48.52 21.65 4.85
N VAL A 367 47.22 21.47 4.70
CA VAL A 367 46.20 22.52 4.58
C VAL A 367 45.11 22.31 5.62
N PHE A 368 44.48 23.40 6.04
CA PHE A 368 43.51 23.43 7.13
C PHE A 368 42.13 23.80 6.57
N PRO A 369 41.14 22.88 6.63
CA PRO A 369 39.79 23.18 6.14
C PRO A 369 39.01 24.05 7.14
N PHE A 370 38.37 25.09 6.61
CA PHE A 370 37.34 25.87 7.27
C PHE A 370 36.02 25.63 6.56
N VAL A 371 35.02 25.16 7.32
CA VAL A 371 33.73 24.70 6.78
C VAL A 371 32.66 25.75 7.03
N TYR A 372 31.95 26.11 5.96
CA TYR A 372 30.90 27.12 5.96
C TYR A 372 29.60 26.56 5.42
N GLU A 373 28.53 26.72 6.19
CA GLU A 373 27.26 26.05 5.98
C GLU A 373 26.11 27.06 5.89
N LYS A 374 25.45 27.19 4.73
CA LYS A 374 24.25 28.04 4.58
C LYS A 374 23.26 27.41 3.60
N GLY A 375 21.99 27.23 4.01
CA GLY A 375 20.97 26.63 3.14
C GLY A 375 21.39 25.28 2.56
N ASN A 376 21.37 25.15 1.23
CA ASN A 376 21.86 24.00 0.46
C ASN A 376 23.33 24.14 0.01
N ALA A 377 24.05 25.19 0.42
CA ALA A 377 25.44 25.42 0.05
C ALA A 377 26.39 24.98 1.16
N LEU A 378 27.50 24.39 0.74
CA LEU A 378 28.67 24.11 1.57
C LEU A 378 29.89 24.73 0.88
N LEU A 379 30.60 25.58 1.62
CA LEU A 379 31.87 26.14 1.17
C LEU A 379 32.97 25.63 2.10
N ILE A 380 34.01 25.03 1.52
CA ILE A 380 35.17 24.54 2.25
C ILE A 380 36.39 25.33 1.77
N TYR A 381 36.95 26.11 2.67
CA TYR A 381 38.15 26.89 2.42
C TYR A 381 39.37 26.15 2.97
N TRP A 382 40.29 25.81 2.09
CA TRP A 382 41.54 25.12 2.39
C TRP A 382 42.66 26.14 2.55
N ALA A 383 42.95 26.53 3.79
CA ALA A 383 43.98 27.52 4.10
C ALA A 383 45.34 26.86 4.36
N LYS A 384 46.43 27.59 4.14
CA LYS A 384 47.79 27.13 4.49
C LYS A 384 48.10 27.23 5.98
N SER A 385 47.46 28.16 6.67
CA SER A 385 47.66 28.40 8.09
C SER A 385 46.35 28.25 8.84
N LYS A 386 46.37 27.46 9.92
CA LYS A 386 45.27 27.35 10.87
C LYS A 386 45.05 28.65 11.64
N ASP A 387 46.15 29.31 12.01
CA ASP A 387 46.14 30.44 12.93
C ASP A 387 45.98 31.78 12.20
N ASN A 388 46.52 31.90 10.98
CA ASN A 388 46.45 33.12 10.17
C ASN A 388 45.99 32.83 8.73
N PRO A 389 44.77 32.28 8.55
CA PRO A 389 44.21 32.06 7.22
C PRO A 389 43.96 33.39 6.50
N LEU A 390 44.43 33.51 5.26
CA LEU A 390 44.41 34.76 4.49
C LEU A 390 43.01 35.34 4.32
N MET A 391 42.01 34.49 4.07
CA MET A 391 40.68 34.91 3.64
C MET A 391 39.56 34.61 4.64
N ARG A 392 39.88 34.14 5.85
CA ARG A 392 38.86 33.70 6.80
C ARG A 392 37.83 34.77 7.12
N GLN A 393 38.27 35.98 7.50
CA GLN A 393 37.36 37.07 7.85
C GLN A 393 36.46 37.47 6.67
N VAL A 394 37.00 37.41 5.46
CA VAL A 394 36.31 37.82 4.24
C VAL A 394 35.26 36.78 3.85
N ILE A 395 35.60 35.49 3.93
CA ILE A 395 34.65 34.39 3.71
C ILE A 395 33.59 34.35 4.81
N ASP A 396 33.95 34.60 6.09
CA ASP A 396 33.00 34.73 7.18
C ASP A 396 31.95 35.82 6.87
N ALA A 397 32.39 37.00 6.40
CA ALA A 397 31.50 38.09 6.00
C ALA A 397 30.59 37.71 4.83
N ALA A 398 31.17 37.15 3.75
CA ALA A 398 30.41 36.69 2.59
C ALA A 398 29.32 35.66 2.97
N MET A 399 29.66 34.70 3.83
CA MET A 399 28.72 33.65 4.25
C MET A 399 27.63 34.16 5.21
N ASN A 400 27.86 35.30 5.88
CA ASN A 400 26.83 35.95 6.69
C ASN A 400 25.84 36.77 5.84
N GLU A 401 26.27 37.28 4.69
CA GLU A 401 25.42 38.02 3.73
C GLU A 401 24.53 37.10 2.87
N LEU A 402 24.95 35.84 2.67
CA LEU A 402 24.11 34.75 2.13
C LEU A 402 23.00 34.38 3.11
#